data_AF-A0A2N9N3I8-F1
#
_entry.id   AF-A0A2N9N3I8-F1
#
_cell.length_a   1.000
_cell.length_b   1.000
_cell.length_c   1.000
_cell.angle_alpha   90.00
_cell.angle_beta   90.00
_cell.angle_gamma   90.00
#
_symmetry.space_group_name_H-M   'P 1'
#
loop_
_entity.id
_entity.type
_entity.pdbx_description
1 polymer ?
#
loop_
_entity_poly.entity_id
_entity_poly.type
_entity_poly.pdbx_seq_one_letter_code
_entity_poly.pdbx_strand_id
1 'polypeptide(L)'
;MKRLTLVLLIAGWSAAGFAQTSGKPAAAESKSEGERSGLEAWKWANFLILAGGLGYLIRKNAGPFFAARGKKIQQDMLDAQEMRADAERRAADVDRRLANLEKEIASLKAESQAEAKAETERSMQHTASEIAKIRAHAEREIVAAGKAARMDLKRYSAELAVQLAEQKISAHMTGEAQDNLVQGFVHDLKHPAS
;
A
#
# COMPACT_ATOMS: atom_id res chain seq x y z
N MET A 1 45.64 14.66 11.59
CA MET A 1 46.18 15.39 10.42
C MET A 1 47.36 16.31 10.79
N LYS A 2 48.50 15.79 11.32
CA LYS A 2 49.68 16.64 11.63
C LYS A 2 51.06 15.95 11.49
N ARG A 3 51.16 14.83 10.77
CA ARG A 3 52.46 14.10 10.60
C ARG A 3 52.87 13.83 9.15
N LEU A 4 52.11 14.36 8.19
CA LEU A 4 52.32 14.12 6.76
C LEU A 4 52.91 15.34 5.99
N THR A 5 53.04 16.50 6.64
CA THR A 5 53.48 17.75 5.99
C THR A 5 54.98 18.01 6.06
N LEU A 6 55.77 17.19 6.76
CA LEU A 6 57.20 17.46 6.95
C LEU A 6 58.12 16.83 5.87
N VAL A 7 57.60 15.94 5.01
CA VAL A 7 58.42 15.23 4.00
C VAL A 7 58.30 15.86 2.60
N LEU A 8 57.29 16.69 2.35
CA LEU A 8 57.04 17.30 1.03
C LEU A 8 57.73 18.66 0.80
N LEU A 9 58.45 19.19 1.79
CA LEU A 9 59.06 20.53 1.71
C LEU A 9 60.54 20.54 1.23
N ILE A 10 61.14 19.38 0.93
CA ILE A 10 62.54 19.29 0.47
C ILE A 10 62.64 19.08 -1.06
N ALA A 11 61.55 18.76 -1.75
CA ALA A 11 61.55 18.60 -3.22
C ALA A 11 61.18 19.88 -4.01
N GLY A 12 60.87 20.98 -3.32
CA GLY A 12 60.26 22.18 -3.91
C GLY A 12 61.18 23.39 -4.15
N TRP A 13 62.48 23.30 -3.89
CA TRP A 13 63.38 24.45 -4.11
C TRP A 13 64.69 24.03 -4.78
N SER A 14 64.61 23.72 -6.07
CA SER A 14 65.72 23.79 -7.03
C SER A 14 65.18 23.76 -8.45
N ALA A 15 64.36 24.75 -8.79
CA ALA A 15 63.99 25.08 -10.18
C ALA A 15 64.40 26.53 -10.52
N ALA A 16 65.52 26.99 -9.95
CA ALA A 16 66.20 28.21 -10.34
C ALA A 16 67.70 27.92 -10.34
N GLY A 17 68.24 27.48 -11.47
CA GLY A 17 69.69 27.23 -11.57
C GLY A 17 70.19 26.31 -12.69
N PHE A 18 69.35 25.91 -13.67
CA PHE A 18 69.85 25.17 -14.82
C PHE A 18 69.35 25.77 -16.15
N ALA A 19 69.94 26.92 -16.50
CA ALA A 19 70.02 27.41 -17.87
C ALA A 19 71.11 28.49 -17.95
N GLN A 20 72.38 28.07 -18.11
CA GLN A 20 73.45 28.95 -18.57
C GLN A 20 74.33 28.16 -19.54
N THR A 21 74.05 28.30 -20.82
CA THR A 21 75.01 27.97 -21.88
C THR A 21 75.79 29.22 -22.26
N SER A 22 77.06 28.99 -22.60
CA SER A 22 77.92 29.77 -23.50
C SER A 22 78.29 31.21 -23.10
N GLY A 23 79.55 31.36 -22.67
CA GLY A 23 80.26 32.65 -22.67
C GLY A 23 81.63 32.58 -21.98
N LYS A 24 82.66 32.04 -22.67
CA LYS A 24 84.08 32.32 -22.38
C LYS A 24 84.46 33.65 -23.05
N PRO A 25 85.34 34.48 -22.45
CA PRO A 25 86.80 34.33 -22.65
C PRO A 25 87.62 34.50 -21.34
N ALA A 26 88.65 33.67 -21.13
CA ALA A 26 90.10 34.00 -21.17
C ALA A 26 90.54 35.00 -20.07
N ALA A 27 91.58 34.83 -19.25
CA ALA A 27 92.70 33.92 -19.01
C ALA A 27 92.95 33.98 -17.47
N ALA A 28 93.74 33.19 -16.75
CA ALA A 28 94.99 32.49 -17.01
C ALA A 28 95.16 31.35 -15.98
N GLU A 29 95.93 30.33 -16.38
CA GLU A 29 96.92 29.53 -15.63
C GLU A 29 96.86 29.54 -14.07
N SER A 30 97.00 28.46 -13.31
CA SER A 30 97.77 27.22 -13.48
C SER A 30 97.45 26.25 -12.31
N LYS A 31 97.67 24.95 -12.55
CA LYS A 31 97.99 23.85 -11.60
C LYS A 31 97.35 23.84 -10.19
N SER A 32 96.49 22.85 -9.94
CA SER A 32 96.38 22.11 -8.66
C SER A 32 95.62 20.80 -8.91
N GLU A 33 96.35 19.72 -9.19
CA GLU A 33 95.81 18.35 -9.23
C GLU A 33 95.65 17.74 -7.81
N GLY A 34 95.72 18.55 -6.76
CA GLY A 34 95.58 18.12 -5.36
C GLY A 34 94.20 18.36 -4.72
N GLU A 35 93.36 19.24 -5.27
CA GLU A 35 92.13 19.69 -4.59
C GLU A 35 90.81 19.09 -5.11
N ARG A 36 90.83 18.34 -6.22
CA ARG A 36 89.61 17.64 -6.72
C ARG A 36 89.21 16.46 -5.83
N SER A 37 90.19 15.77 -5.25
CA SER A 37 89.95 14.60 -4.39
C SER A 37 89.31 14.95 -3.03
N GLY A 38 89.61 16.13 -2.47
CA GLY A 38 89.06 16.55 -1.16
C GLY A 38 87.57 16.92 -1.23
N LEU A 39 87.16 17.58 -2.31
CA LEU A 39 85.76 17.97 -2.54
C LEU A 39 84.87 16.76 -2.87
N GLU A 40 85.41 15.76 -3.57
CA GLU A 40 84.70 14.51 -3.86
C GLU A 40 84.56 13.62 -2.62
N ALA A 41 85.61 13.49 -1.80
CA ALA A 41 85.55 12.75 -0.54
C ALA A 41 84.52 13.34 0.45
N TRP A 42 84.44 14.68 0.53
CA TRP A 42 83.44 15.37 1.36
C TRP A 42 82.00 15.13 0.89
N LYS A 43 81.77 15.14 -0.43
CA LYS A 43 80.45 14.81 -1.02
C LYS A 43 80.04 13.38 -0.72
N TRP A 44 80.96 12.41 -0.84
CA TRP A 44 80.71 11.01 -0.49
C TRP A 44 80.43 10.81 1.00
N ALA A 45 81.14 11.51 1.88
CA ALA A 45 80.87 11.50 3.31
C ALA A 45 79.47 12.06 3.63
N ASN A 46 79.08 13.18 3.02
CA ASN A 46 77.74 13.74 3.18
C ASN A 46 76.65 12.81 2.63
N PHE A 47 76.87 12.20 1.47
CA PHE A 47 75.95 11.21 0.89
C PHE A 47 75.79 10.00 1.80
N LEU A 48 76.87 9.47 2.39
CA LEU A 48 76.79 8.35 3.34
C LEU A 48 76.03 8.71 4.62
N ILE A 49 76.21 9.93 5.12
CA ILE A 49 75.45 10.43 6.28
C ILE A 49 73.96 10.56 5.93
N LEU A 50 73.63 11.14 4.77
CA LEU A 50 72.26 11.27 4.29
C LEU A 50 71.62 9.89 4.03
N ALA A 51 72.33 9.00 3.35
CA ALA A 51 71.88 7.64 3.03
C ALA A 51 71.70 6.81 4.30
N GLY A 52 72.60 6.95 5.28
CA GLY A 52 72.49 6.33 6.59
C GLY A 52 71.27 6.83 7.37
N GLY A 53 71.08 8.14 7.43
CA GLY A 53 69.92 8.76 8.08
C GLY A 53 68.59 8.39 7.42
N LEU A 54 68.55 8.42 6.08
CA LEU A 54 67.37 8.05 5.29
C LEU A 54 67.09 6.55 5.39
N GLY A 55 68.12 5.70 5.34
CA GLY A 55 68.02 4.27 5.53
C GLY A 55 67.51 3.89 6.93
N TYR A 56 67.94 4.61 7.96
CA TYR A 56 67.43 4.44 9.33
C TYR A 56 65.95 4.84 9.43
N LEU A 57 65.55 5.97 8.85
CA LEU A 57 64.17 6.44 8.88
C LEU A 57 63.22 5.51 8.09
N ILE A 58 63.66 5.05 6.90
CA ILE A 58 62.92 4.09 6.09
C ILE A 58 62.78 2.77 6.84
N ARG A 59 63.87 2.22 7.41
CA ARG A 59 63.80 0.96 8.14
C ARG A 59 62.88 1.05 9.37
N LYS A 60 62.86 2.20 10.05
CA LYS A 60 61.97 2.42 11.20
C LYS A 60 60.50 2.58 10.82
N ASN A 61 60.18 3.23 9.70
CA ASN A 61 58.79 3.58 9.35
C ASN A 61 58.14 2.65 8.31
N ALA A 62 58.92 2.02 7.43
CA ALA A 62 58.39 1.21 6.33
C ALA A 62 57.69 -0.07 6.82
N GLY A 63 58.31 -0.80 7.77
CA GLY A 63 57.73 -2.03 8.32
C GLY A 63 56.33 -1.82 8.92
N PRO A 64 56.17 -0.89 9.88
CA PRO A 64 54.86 -0.58 10.46
C PRO A 64 53.83 -0.07 9.44
N PHE A 65 54.25 0.70 8.42
CA PHE A 65 53.35 1.21 7.39
C PHE A 65 52.78 0.09 6.51
N PHE A 66 53.63 -0.80 5.99
CA PHE A 66 53.17 -1.93 5.18
C PHE A 66 52.35 -2.94 6.01
N ALA A 67 52.73 -3.18 7.26
CA ALA A 67 51.95 -4.03 8.17
C ALA A 67 50.56 -3.44 8.46
N ALA A 68 50.46 -2.12 8.70
CA ALA A 68 49.18 -1.44 8.90
C ALA A 68 48.30 -1.48 7.64
N ARG A 69 48.88 -1.32 6.44
CA ARG A 69 48.16 -1.43 5.17
C ARG A 69 47.66 -2.86 4.91
N GLY A 70 48.49 -3.87 5.16
CA GLY A 70 48.09 -5.27 5.04
C GLY A 70 46.94 -5.63 5.97
N LYS A 71 47.03 -5.23 7.25
CA LYS A 71 45.92 -5.39 8.22
C LYS A 71 44.65 -4.68 7.77
N LYS A 72 44.77 -3.46 7.24
CA LYS A 72 43.63 -2.71 6.72
C LYS A 72 42.95 -3.44 5.55
N ILE A 73 43.71 -3.92 4.58
CA ILE A 73 43.15 -4.67 3.44
C ILE A 73 42.47 -5.96 3.90
N GLN A 74 43.07 -6.67 4.87
CA GLN A 74 42.47 -7.87 5.43
C GLN A 74 41.16 -7.56 6.17
N GLN A 75 41.11 -6.47 6.95
CA GLN A 75 39.89 -5.99 7.59
C GLN A 75 38.84 -5.59 6.57
N ASP A 76 39.20 -4.73 5.61
CA ASP A 76 38.29 -4.28 4.54
C ASP A 76 37.73 -5.49 3.74
N MET A 77 38.51 -6.57 3.57
CA MET A 77 38.06 -7.81 2.92
C MET A 77 37.10 -8.63 3.79
N LEU A 78 37.36 -8.74 5.10
CA LEU A 78 36.46 -9.41 6.04
C LEU A 78 35.12 -8.67 6.15
N ASP A 79 35.18 -7.34 6.30
CA ASP A 79 34.00 -6.48 6.35
C ASP A 79 33.18 -6.61 5.05
N ALA A 80 33.83 -6.65 3.89
CA ALA A 80 33.15 -6.86 2.62
C ALA A 80 32.49 -8.25 2.50
N GLN A 81 33.11 -9.30 3.06
CA GLN A 81 32.51 -10.64 3.10
C GLN A 81 31.30 -10.68 4.03
N GLU A 82 31.38 -10.04 5.20
CA GLU A 82 30.26 -9.94 6.15
C GLU A 82 29.10 -9.16 5.53
N MET A 83 29.37 -8.01 4.90
CA MET A 83 28.35 -7.23 4.21
C MET A 83 27.66 -8.00 3.08
N ARG A 84 28.42 -8.82 2.32
CA ARG A 84 27.84 -9.69 1.27
C ARG A 84 26.97 -10.77 1.89
N ALA A 85 27.45 -11.47 2.91
CA ALA A 85 26.68 -12.52 3.57
C ALA A 85 25.37 -11.98 4.17
N ASP A 86 25.40 -10.79 4.77
CA ASP A 86 24.21 -10.13 5.30
C ASP A 86 23.25 -9.67 4.20
N ALA A 87 23.75 -9.17 3.07
CA ALA A 87 22.92 -8.84 1.92
C ALA A 87 22.24 -10.09 1.34
N GLU A 88 22.98 -11.20 1.20
CA GLU A 88 22.45 -12.49 0.72
C GLU A 88 21.38 -13.05 1.69
N ARG A 89 21.61 -12.98 3.00
CA ARG A 89 20.60 -13.37 4.01
C ARG A 89 19.32 -12.54 3.88
N ARG A 90 19.45 -11.22 3.75
CA ARG A 90 18.30 -10.32 3.58
C ARG A 90 17.55 -10.59 2.28
N ALA A 91 18.26 -10.82 1.18
CA ALA A 91 17.65 -11.19 -0.08
C ALA A 91 16.87 -12.51 0.05
N ALA A 92 17.48 -13.54 0.62
CA ALA A 92 16.83 -14.83 0.85
C ALA A 92 15.61 -14.74 1.79
N ASP A 93 15.63 -13.87 2.80
CA ASP A 93 14.48 -13.60 3.66
C ASP A 93 13.35 -12.89 2.91
N VAL A 94 13.67 -11.92 2.05
CA VAL A 94 12.69 -11.22 1.22
C VAL A 94 12.06 -12.19 0.21
N ASP A 95 12.86 -12.99 -0.48
CA ASP A 95 12.37 -14.00 -1.42
C ASP A 95 11.44 -15.00 -0.74
N ARG A 96 11.79 -15.47 0.47
CA ARG A 96 10.91 -16.33 1.27
C ARG A 96 9.60 -15.65 1.64
N ARG A 97 9.64 -14.37 2.01
CA ARG A 97 8.42 -13.59 2.31
C ARG A 97 7.56 -13.40 1.06
N LEU A 98 8.16 -13.11 -0.09
CA LEU A 98 7.44 -12.96 -1.35
C LEU A 98 6.76 -14.27 -1.76
N ALA A 99 7.46 -15.39 -1.69
CA ALA A 99 6.89 -16.71 -1.98
C ALA A 99 5.71 -17.05 -1.06
N ASN A 100 5.81 -16.71 0.24
CA ASN A 100 4.71 -16.89 1.18
C ASN A 100 3.54 -15.96 0.85
N LEU A 101 3.79 -14.69 0.53
CA LEU A 101 2.75 -13.74 0.14
C LEU A 101 2.01 -14.18 -1.13
N GLU A 102 2.70 -14.70 -2.14
CA GLU A 102 2.05 -15.24 -3.33
C GLU A 102 1.09 -16.39 -2.98
N LYS A 103 1.50 -17.28 -2.07
CA LYS A 103 0.65 -18.36 -1.58
C LYS A 103 -0.56 -17.83 -0.80
N GLU A 104 -0.35 -16.86 0.08
CA GLU A 104 -1.42 -16.22 0.86
C GLU A 104 -2.42 -15.49 -0.04
N ILE A 105 -1.94 -14.78 -1.07
CA ILE A 105 -2.79 -14.13 -2.07
C ILE A 105 -3.61 -15.16 -2.85
N ALA A 106 -2.98 -16.27 -3.26
CA ALA A 106 -3.66 -17.34 -3.97
C ALA A 106 -4.75 -17.99 -3.10
N SER A 107 -4.48 -18.27 -1.82
CA SER A 107 -5.47 -18.81 -0.89
C SER A 107 -6.60 -17.81 -0.63
N LEU A 108 -6.27 -16.54 -0.38
CA LEU A 108 -7.27 -15.50 -0.13
C LEU A 108 -8.20 -15.31 -1.34
N LYS A 109 -7.64 -15.34 -2.55
CA LYS A 109 -8.41 -15.23 -3.79
C LYS A 109 -9.34 -16.44 -3.97
N ALA A 110 -8.86 -17.64 -3.70
CA ALA A 110 -9.67 -18.85 -3.78
C ALA A 110 -10.82 -18.84 -2.75
N GLU A 111 -10.53 -18.47 -1.52
CA GLU A 111 -11.50 -18.34 -0.43
C GLU A 111 -12.55 -17.26 -0.76
N SER A 112 -12.11 -16.06 -1.16
CA SER A 112 -13.01 -14.97 -1.57
C SER A 112 -13.93 -15.37 -2.72
N GLN A 113 -13.42 -16.14 -3.71
CA GLN A 113 -14.25 -16.63 -4.81
C GLN A 113 -15.26 -17.69 -4.36
N ALA A 114 -14.88 -18.56 -3.43
CA ALA A 114 -15.78 -19.56 -2.86
C ALA A 114 -16.88 -18.90 -2.02
N GLU A 115 -16.51 -17.94 -1.16
CA GLU A 115 -17.44 -17.16 -0.35
C GLU A 115 -18.40 -16.34 -1.21
N ALA A 116 -17.90 -15.64 -2.24
CA ALA A 116 -18.75 -14.87 -3.14
C ALA A 116 -19.81 -15.74 -3.84
N LYS A 117 -19.43 -16.95 -4.27
CA LYS A 117 -20.37 -17.92 -4.86
C LYS A 117 -21.40 -18.39 -3.84
N ALA A 118 -20.96 -18.76 -2.64
CA ALA A 118 -21.84 -19.22 -1.56
C ALA A 118 -22.82 -18.12 -1.13
N GLU A 119 -22.36 -16.88 -1.03
CA GLU A 119 -23.20 -15.74 -0.64
C GLU A 119 -24.19 -15.36 -1.75
N THR A 120 -23.78 -15.46 -3.03
CA THR A 120 -24.67 -15.27 -4.17
C THR A 120 -25.80 -16.30 -4.13
N GLU A 121 -25.48 -17.58 -3.92
CA GLU A 121 -26.48 -18.65 -3.83
C GLU A 121 -27.43 -18.43 -2.66
N ARG A 122 -26.90 -18.11 -1.47
CA ARG A 122 -27.72 -17.78 -0.29
C ARG A 122 -28.63 -16.58 -0.55
N SER A 123 -28.09 -15.51 -1.15
CA SER A 123 -28.85 -14.31 -1.51
C SER A 123 -29.96 -14.62 -2.52
N MET A 124 -29.70 -15.46 -3.52
CA MET A 124 -30.70 -15.90 -4.49
C MET A 124 -31.82 -16.70 -3.82
N GLN A 125 -31.48 -17.65 -2.94
CA GLN A 125 -32.48 -18.44 -2.21
C GLN A 125 -33.34 -17.57 -1.28
N HIS A 126 -32.71 -16.65 -0.55
CA HIS A 126 -33.41 -15.70 0.32
C HIS A 126 -34.34 -14.81 -0.51
N THR A 127 -33.84 -14.24 -1.60
CA THR A 127 -34.63 -13.39 -2.51
C THR A 127 -35.81 -14.16 -3.10
N ALA A 128 -35.62 -15.41 -3.54
CA ALA A 128 -36.71 -16.24 -4.06
C ALA A 128 -37.80 -16.51 -3.01
N SER A 129 -37.40 -16.81 -1.77
CA SER A 129 -38.33 -16.96 -0.64
C SER A 129 -39.10 -15.67 -0.37
N GLU A 130 -38.43 -14.52 -0.34
CA GLU A 130 -39.08 -13.22 -0.11
C GLU A 130 -40.05 -12.86 -1.25
N ILE A 131 -39.68 -13.10 -2.51
CA ILE A 131 -40.58 -12.93 -3.66
C ILE A 131 -41.82 -13.82 -3.50
N ALA A 132 -41.66 -15.08 -3.09
CA ALA A 132 -42.78 -15.99 -2.87
C ALA A 132 -43.71 -15.49 -1.75
N LYS A 133 -43.14 -14.99 -0.64
CA LYS A 133 -43.92 -14.39 0.46
C LYS A 133 -44.68 -13.14 0.02
N ILE A 134 -44.02 -12.24 -0.71
CA ILE A 134 -44.64 -11.02 -1.24
C ILE A 134 -45.80 -11.39 -2.17
N ARG A 135 -45.59 -12.35 -3.08
CA ARG A 135 -46.64 -12.82 -3.98
C ARG A 135 -47.83 -13.38 -3.21
N ALA A 136 -47.59 -14.26 -2.25
CA ALA A 136 -48.65 -14.83 -1.42
C ALA A 136 -49.40 -13.76 -0.60
N HIS A 137 -48.69 -12.72 -0.14
CA HIS A 137 -49.29 -11.58 0.53
C HIS A 137 -50.20 -10.78 -0.41
N ALA A 138 -49.68 -10.41 -1.59
CA ALA A 138 -50.43 -9.68 -2.61
C ALA A 138 -51.68 -10.44 -3.07
N GLU A 139 -51.58 -11.76 -3.27
CA GLU A 139 -52.73 -12.60 -3.62
C GLU A 139 -53.81 -12.57 -2.52
N ARG A 140 -53.43 -12.64 -1.24
CA ARG A 140 -54.36 -12.52 -0.11
C ARG A 140 -55.00 -11.12 -0.05
N GLU A 141 -54.22 -10.07 -0.26
CA GLU A 141 -54.72 -8.69 -0.28
C GLU A 141 -55.72 -8.47 -1.42
N ILE A 142 -55.43 -8.96 -2.62
CA ILE A 142 -56.34 -8.88 -3.77
C ILE A 142 -57.67 -9.58 -3.45
N VAL A 143 -57.62 -10.78 -2.86
CA VAL A 143 -58.83 -11.51 -2.48
C VAL A 143 -59.63 -10.75 -1.41
N ALA A 144 -58.95 -10.23 -0.38
CA ALA A 144 -59.58 -9.46 0.68
C ALA A 144 -60.23 -8.17 0.16
N ALA A 145 -59.50 -7.39 -0.66
CA ALA A 145 -60.00 -6.18 -1.30
C ALA A 145 -61.18 -6.48 -2.24
N GLY A 146 -61.10 -7.56 -3.02
CA GLY A 146 -62.19 -8.00 -3.88
C GLY A 146 -63.45 -8.38 -3.09
N LYS A 147 -63.29 -9.04 -1.94
CA LYS A 147 -64.41 -9.35 -1.03
C LYS A 147 -65.02 -8.08 -0.43
N ALA A 148 -64.19 -7.14 0.02
CA ALA A 148 -64.64 -5.87 0.56
C ALA A 148 -65.43 -5.07 -0.49
N ALA A 149 -64.88 -4.90 -1.69
CA ALA A 149 -65.55 -4.18 -2.78
C ALA A 149 -66.92 -4.82 -3.15
N ARG A 150 -67.00 -6.15 -3.19
CA ARG A 150 -68.28 -6.85 -3.43
C ARG A 150 -69.31 -6.59 -2.31
N MET A 151 -68.86 -6.55 -1.06
CA MET A 151 -69.73 -6.26 0.08
C MET A 151 -70.23 -4.80 0.04
N ASP A 152 -69.36 -3.86 -0.33
CA ASP A 152 -69.72 -2.45 -0.48
C ASP A 152 -70.75 -2.25 -1.59
N LEU A 153 -70.57 -2.89 -2.74
CA LEU A 153 -71.56 -2.86 -3.82
C LEU A 153 -72.90 -3.44 -3.39
N LYS A 154 -72.91 -4.59 -2.69
CA LYS A 154 -74.15 -5.19 -2.18
C LYS A 154 -74.88 -4.25 -1.22
N ARG A 155 -74.15 -3.62 -0.29
CA ARG A 155 -74.69 -2.66 0.65
C ARG A 155 -75.31 -1.46 -0.07
N TYR A 156 -74.57 -0.88 -1.02
CA TYR A 156 -75.03 0.25 -1.81
C TYR A 156 -76.29 -0.09 -2.62
N SER A 157 -76.33 -1.26 -3.28
CA SER A 157 -77.51 -1.70 -4.02
C SER A 157 -78.72 -1.95 -3.11
N ALA A 158 -78.51 -2.53 -1.92
CA ALA A 158 -79.59 -2.72 -0.95
C ALA A 158 -80.16 -1.37 -0.46
N GLU A 159 -79.28 -0.41 -0.16
CA GLU A 159 -79.68 0.94 0.25
C GLU A 159 -80.48 1.64 -0.85
N LEU A 160 -80.01 1.58 -2.11
CA LEU A 160 -80.73 2.14 -3.25
C LEU A 160 -82.09 1.47 -3.47
N ALA A 161 -82.17 0.15 -3.32
CA ALA A 161 -83.41 -0.59 -3.46
C ALA A 161 -84.44 -0.18 -2.39
N VAL A 162 -83.99 -0.01 -1.13
CA VAL A 162 -84.85 0.47 -0.03
C VAL A 162 -85.32 1.90 -0.30
N GLN A 163 -84.43 2.80 -0.72
CA GLN A 163 -84.81 4.18 -1.08
C GLN A 163 -85.83 4.23 -2.22
N LEU A 164 -85.66 3.42 -3.27
CA LEU A 164 -86.62 3.33 -4.37
C LEU A 164 -87.96 2.73 -3.92
N ALA A 165 -87.93 1.73 -3.05
CA ALA A 165 -89.14 1.15 -2.48
C ALA A 165 -89.89 2.18 -1.63
N GLU A 166 -89.20 2.95 -0.78
CA GLU A 166 -89.77 4.04 0.02
C GLU A 166 -90.43 5.10 -0.86
N GLN A 167 -89.76 5.53 -1.93
CA GLN A 167 -90.31 6.49 -2.89
C GLN A 167 -91.58 5.96 -3.56
N LYS A 168 -91.58 4.68 -3.99
CA LYS A 168 -92.77 4.05 -4.58
C LYS A 168 -93.91 3.90 -3.58
N ILE A 169 -93.63 3.42 -2.36
CA ILE A 169 -94.64 3.26 -1.31
C ILE A 169 -95.27 4.62 -1.00
N SER A 170 -94.46 5.66 -0.84
CA SER A 170 -94.92 7.02 -0.58
C SER A 170 -95.78 7.56 -1.74
N ALA A 171 -95.41 7.30 -2.99
CA ALA A 171 -96.16 7.72 -4.16
C ALA A 171 -97.51 6.97 -4.33
N HIS A 172 -97.60 5.72 -3.87
CA HIS A 172 -98.82 4.90 -3.93
C HIS A 172 -99.67 4.94 -2.65
N MET A 173 -99.28 5.74 -1.64
CA MET A 173 -99.98 5.86 -0.36
C MET A 173 -101.25 6.72 -0.47
N THR A 174 -102.35 6.14 -0.92
CA THR A 174 -103.68 6.77 -1.00
C THR A 174 -104.49 6.51 0.29
N GLY A 175 -105.59 7.24 0.49
CA GLY A 175 -106.47 7.02 1.65
C GLY A 175 -107.03 5.58 1.72
N GLU A 176 -107.43 5.02 0.58
CA GLU A 176 -107.88 3.62 0.47
C GLU A 176 -106.75 2.62 0.79
N ALA A 177 -105.51 2.91 0.38
CA ALA A 177 -104.36 2.07 0.72
C ALA A 177 -104.05 2.09 2.23
N GLN A 178 -104.20 3.24 2.88
CA GLN A 178 -104.03 3.39 4.33
C GLN A 178 -105.10 2.63 5.11
N ASP A 179 -106.37 2.74 4.72
CA ASP A 179 -107.48 2.02 5.37
C ASP A 179 -107.30 0.49 5.26
N ASN A 180 -106.88 0.00 4.09
CA ASN A 180 -106.57 -1.42 3.88
C ASN A 180 -105.38 -1.90 4.73
N LEU A 181 -104.34 -1.07 4.89
CA LEU A 181 -103.19 -1.35 5.77
C LEU A 181 -103.62 -1.49 7.23
N VAL A 182 -104.48 -0.59 7.73
CA VAL A 182 -105.01 -0.63 9.10
C VAL A 182 -105.87 -1.87 9.32
N GLN A 183 -106.77 -2.19 8.38
CA GLN A 183 -107.59 -3.40 8.47
C GLN A 183 -106.74 -4.68 8.47
N GLY A 184 -105.71 -4.76 7.62
CA GLY A 184 -104.77 -5.88 7.58
C GLY A 184 -103.98 -6.05 8.88
N PHE A 185 -103.49 -4.96 9.47
CA PHE A 185 -102.78 -4.99 10.75
C PHE A 185 -103.68 -5.48 11.89
N VAL A 186 -104.93 -4.99 11.96
CA VAL A 186 -105.91 -5.43 12.96
C VAL A 186 -106.27 -6.91 12.79
N HIS A 187 -106.30 -7.41 11.55
CA HIS A 187 -106.50 -8.83 11.25
C HIS A 187 -105.33 -9.70 11.71
N ASP A 188 -104.08 -9.32 11.40
CA ASP A 188 -102.87 -10.06 11.83
C ASP A 188 -102.72 -10.10 13.36
N LEU A 189 -103.07 -9.02 14.06
CA LEU A 189 -103.09 -9.02 15.52
C LEU A 189 -104.13 -9.98 16.13
N LYS A 190 -105.23 -10.24 15.42
CA LYS A 190 -106.25 -11.19 15.86
C LYS A 190 -105.85 -12.64 15.57
N HIS A 191 -104.96 -12.86 14.61
CA HIS A 191 -104.45 -14.17 14.21
C HIS A 191 -102.91 -14.15 14.17
N PRO A 192 -102.24 -14.07 15.33
CA PRO A 192 -100.78 -14.12 15.36
C PRO A 192 -100.34 -15.47 14.79
N ALA A 193 -99.55 -15.43 13.72
CA ALA A 193 -98.99 -16.63 13.10
C ALA A 193 -98.26 -17.47 14.16
N SER A 194 -98.73 -18.70 14.35
CA SER A 194 -98.11 -19.74 15.18
C SER A 194 -96.80 -20.25 14.59
#